data_AF-A0A812QQW4-F1
#
_entry.id   AF-A0A812QQW4-F1
#
_cell.length_a   1.000
_cell.length_b   1.000
_cell.length_c   1.000
_cell.angle_alpha   90.00
_cell.angle_beta   90.00
_cell.angle_gamma   90.00
#
_symmetry.space_group_name_H-M   'P 1'
#
loop_
_entity.id
_entity.type
_entity.pdbx_description
1 polymer ?
#
loop_
_entity_poly.entity_id
_entity_poly.type
_entity_poly.pdbx_seq_one_letter_code
_entity_poly.pdbx_strand_id
1 'polypeptide(L)'
;MARERNREEAERRQHIDADRNVACDYSEVFPMLLSKRAYAPAARAEECAGWGSKVAKGEYVWKLQQMSWLRTALRQDFLSGAFSEDFQVGKYIFDFVYNPFGGRLASTQKLGSLAIRTSSDEKFALRYSIHIKRRGGDFVQWGETQDALHNGSEKHYGPDVADMADSPAAEHCGIFGLTHDELLQSEWVENDTLTMKFLLEVRCEGVHHYQVTHKKIETVEVPEATMDRDLQALLQEGTCSDVQFRVQGEVVHAHSQLLCARSEVFKKQLTAGMRESVSKVIDVEDCDAATLRALLRFLYTDSFPAVEELAAQPSSEAAREDASRHLLFTQGLWAASHKYQATRLQRWCEAQLCELLSASEVCGILCQAHVFEAKQIENACLSFIKDHTAEVLKLQAYADLSKKWPEVAMKIHLFSAGVPETEAAAIVQASKVRRLENGKERTL
;
A
#
# COMPACT_ATOMS: atom_id res chain seq x y z
N MET A 1 32.17 10.39 33.19
CA MET A 1 30.73 10.71 32.97
C MET A 1 30.44 11.75 31.87
N ALA A 2 30.76 13.05 32.01
CA ALA A 2 30.53 14.03 30.92
C ALA A 2 31.68 14.08 29.89
N ARG A 3 32.92 13.89 30.35
CA ARG A 3 34.11 13.85 29.48
C ARG A 3 34.23 12.59 28.63
N GLU A 4 33.69 11.44 29.08
CA GLU A 4 33.65 10.21 28.28
C GLU A 4 32.59 10.27 27.19
N ARG A 5 31.40 10.80 27.48
CA ARG A 5 30.35 10.97 26.46
C ARG A 5 30.79 11.90 25.33
N ASN A 6 31.50 12.98 25.64
CA ASN A 6 32.06 13.87 24.61
C ASN A 6 33.18 13.21 23.79
N ARG A 7 33.89 12.22 24.35
CA ARG A 7 34.94 11.49 23.64
C ARG A 7 34.34 10.46 22.68
N GLU A 8 33.34 9.70 23.12
CA GLU A 8 32.62 8.75 22.26
C GLU A 8 31.86 9.44 21.13
N GLU A 9 31.31 10.63 21.39
CA GLU A 9 30.62 11.42 20.37
C GLU A 9 31.60 12.05 19.36
N ALA A 10 32.82 12.40 19.78
CA ALA A 10 33.88 12.86 18.89
C ALA A 10 34.45 11.72 18.03
N GLU A 11 34.62 10.52 18.59
CA GLU A 11 35.06 9.32 17.87
C GLU A 11 34.01 8.88 16.83
N ARG A 12 32.71 9.00 17.13
CA ARG A 12 31.63 8.76 16.15
C ARG A 12 31.61 9.78 15.02
N ARG A 13 31.88 11.06 15.29
CA ARG A 13 31.95 12.09 14.23
C ARG A 13 33.17 11.89 13.33
N GLN A 14 34.31 11.46 13.87
CA GLN A 14 35.48 11.09 13.07
C GLN A 14 35.23 9.87 12.18
N HIS A 15 34.44 8.90 12.62
CA HIS A 15 34.07 7.74 11.79
C HIS A 15 33.13 8.14 10.64
N ILE A 16 32.20 9.06 10.88
CA ILE A 16 31.28 9.58 9.87
C ILE A 16 32.01 10.47 8.85
N ASP A 17 33.00 11.25 9.30
CA ASP A 17 33.83 12.06 8.40
C ASP A 17 34.85 11.22 7.62
N ALA A 18 35.26 10.05 8.15
CA ALA A 18 36.12 9.10 7.46
C ALA A 18 35.40 8.35 6.32
N ASP A 19 34.11 8.06 6.47
CA ASP A 19 33.29 7.46 5.41
C ASP A 19 32.88 8.46 4.31
N ARG A 20 33.05 9.77 4.56
CA ARG A 20 32.68 10.84 3.61
C ARG A 20 33.76 11.17 2.57
N ASN A 21 34.93 10.51 2.63
CA ASN A 21 36.07 10.82 1.76
C ASN A 21 36.51 9.71 0.80
N VAL A 22 35.68 8.68 0.56
CA VAL A 22 35.85 7.82 -0.63
C VAL A 22 34.88 8.24 -1.72
N ALA A 23 35.16 9.41 -2.31
CA ALA A 23 34.65 9.76 -3.61
C ALA A 23 35.42 8.95 -4.66
N CYS A 24 34.82 7.84 -5.13
CA CYS A 24 35.12 7.30 -6.45
C CYS A 24 33.96 7.69 -7.38
N ASP A 25 34.12 8.89 -7.92
CA ASP A 25 33.78 9.32 -9.28
C ASP A 25 33.13 8.27 -10.19
N TYR A 26 31.84 8.42 -10.47
CA TYR A 26 31.19 7.96 -11.71
C TYR A 26 29.88 8.73 -11.91
N SER A 27 30.00 9.96 -12.42
CA SER A 27 28.94 10.53 -13.26
C SER A 27 29.49 10.64 -14.66
N GLU A 28 29.07 9.75 -15.57
CA GLU A 28 28.84 10.07 -16.99
C GLU A 28 28.21 8.86 -17.72
N VAL A 29 26.95 9.07 -18.11
CA VAL A 29 26.27 8.60 -19.35
C VAL A 29 26.34 7.11 -19.73
N PHE A 30 25.22 6.37 -19.57
CA PHE A 30 24.33 5.99 -20.68
C PHE A 30 23.14 5.11 -20.20
N PRO A 31 21.92 5.37 -20.71
CA PRO A 31 20.74 4.52 -20.50
C PRO A 31 20.77 3.35 -21.48
N MET A 32 20.65 2.10 -21.02
CA MET A 32 20.25 0.99 -21.88
C MET A 32 19.63 -0.18 -21.11
N LEU A 33 18.42 -0.52 -21.55
CA LEU A 33 17.91 -1.87 -21.76
C LEU A 33 17.57 -2.71 -20.52
N LEU A 34 16.25 -2.87 -20.33
CA LEU A 34 15.64 -4.20 -20.21
C LEU A 34 16.44 -5.19 -21.06
N SER A 35 17.23 -6.06 -20.42
CA SER A 35 17.95 -7.10 -21.13
C SER A 35 18.21 -8.28 -20.22
N LYS A 36 17.33 -9.28 -20.38
CA LYS A 36 17.64 -10.71 -20.30
C LYS A 36 18.41 -11.14 -19.04
N ARG A 37 17.70 -11.41 -17.95
CA ARG A 37 18.20 -12.39 -16.97
C ARG A 37 17.94 -13.79 -17.53
N ALA A 38 19.02 -14.52 -17.70
CA ALA A 38 19.10 -15.78 -18.43
C ALA A 38 18.29 -16.88 -17.74
N TYR A 39 17.59 -17.64 -18.57
CA TYR A 39 16.81 -18.83 -18.23
C TYR A 39 17.73 -19.98 -17.79
N ALA A 40 17.52 -20.48 -16.58
CA ALA A 40 17.72 -21.89 -16.20
C ALA A 40 16.31 -22.53 -16.03
N PRO A 41 16.13 -23.85 -16.09
CA PRO A 41 14.91 -24.48 -16.63
C PRO A 41 13.63 -24.05 -15.91
N ALA A 42 12.62 -23.73 -16.71
CA ALA A 42 11.32 -23.22 -16.29
C ALA A 42 10.66 -24.11 -15.22
N ALA A 43 10.48 -23.57 -14.03
CA ALA A 43 9.72 -24.20 -12.96
C ALA A 43 8.36 -23.50 -12.84
N ARG A 44 7.27 -24.25 -13.06
CA ARG A 44 5.90 -23.73 -12.97
C ARG A 44 5.38 -23.85 -11.54
N ALA A 45 4.94 -22.74 -10.97
CA ALA A 45 4.09 -22.71 -9.77
C ALA A 45 2.61 -22.77 -10.20
N GLU A 46 1.80 -23.59 -9.53
CA GLU A 46 0.34 -23.58 -9.66
C GLU A 46 -0.25 -22.84 -8.45
N GLU A 47 -0.99 -21.75 -8.70
CA GLU A 47 -1.53 -20.86 -7.67
C GLU A 47 -2.97 -21.20 -7.30
N CYS A 48 -3.27 -21.29 -6.01
CA CYS A 48 -4.62 -21.33 -5.46
C CYS A 48 -4.68 -20.44 -4.21
N ALA A 49 -5.25 -19.24 -4.34
CA ALA A 49 -5.39 -18.29 -3.24
C ALA A 49 -6.87 -18.05 -2.90
N GLY A 50 -7.25 -18.31 -1.64
CA GLY A 50 -8.54 -17.93 -1.06
C GLY A 50 -8.41 -16.62 -0.28
N TRP A 51 -9.17 -15.60 -0.66
CA TRP A 51 -9.08 -14.25 -0.08
C TRP A 51 -10.23 -13.99 0.89
N GLY A 52 -9.93 -13.69 2.17
CA GLY A 52 -11.01 -13.40 3.14
C GLY A 52 -10.68 -13.07 4.60
N SER A 53 -9.44 -12.80 5.04
CA SER A 53 -9.20 -12.36 6.43
C SER A 53 -7.89 -11.58 6.62
N LYS A 54 -7.70 -10.94 7.79
CA LYS A 54 -6.43 -10.29 8.25
C LYS A 54 -5.17 -11.19 8.17
N VAL A 55 -5.34 -12.47 7.88
CA VAL A 55 -4.30 -13.45 7.58
C VAL A 55 -4.41 -13.83 6.11
N ALA A 56 -3.37 -13.53 5.32
CA ALA A 56 -3.25 -14.00 3.94
C ALA A 56 -2.67 -15.42 3.96
N LYS A 57 -3.26 -16.34 3.18
CA LYS A 57 -2.78 -17.72 3.06
C LYS A 57 -2.46 -18.02 1.60
N GLY A 58 -1.40 -18.78 1.38
CA GLY A 58 -1.01 -19.25 0.06
C GLY A 58 -0.49 -20.68 0.10
N GLU A 59 -0.90 -21.46 -0.90
CA GLU A 59 -0.37 -22.80 -1.16
C GLU A 59 0.33 -22.79 -2.52
N TYR A 60 1.59 -23.22 -2.55
CA TYR A 60 2.41 -23.21 -3.77
C TYR A 60 3.09 -24.55 -3.97
N VAL A 61 3.08 -25.04 -5.20
CA VAL A 61 3.81 -26.25 -5.59
C VAL A 61 4.94 -25.88 -6.54
N TRP A 62 6.18 -26.14 -6.14
CA TRP A 62 7.37 -25.92 -6.95
C TRP A 62 7.93 -27.25 -7.45
N LYS A 63 8.05 -27.40 -8.78
CA LYS A 63 8.64 -28.58 -9.43
C LYS A 63 10.02 -28.20 -9.97
N LEU A 64 11.07 -28.65 -9.29
CA LEU A 64 12.45 -28.45 -9.71
C LEU A 64 12.90 -29.65 -10.55
N GLN A 65 13.03 -29.43 -11.85
CA GLN A 65 13.37 -30.47 -12.84
C GLN A 65 14.88 -30.53 -13.09
N GLN A 66 15.34 -31.63 -13.69
CA GLN A 66 16.74 -31.84 -14.06
C GLN A 66 17.69 -31.83 -12.85
N MET A 67 17.23 -32.39 -11.73
CA MET A 67 17.97 -32.39 -10.47
C MET A 67 19.37 -33.00 -10.63
N SER A 68 19.51 -34.05 -11.44
CA SER A 68 20.77 -34.74 -11.74
C SER A 68 21.81 -33.85 -12.43
N TRP A 69 21.38 -32.86 -13.20
CA TRP A 69 22.25 -31.93 -13.92
C TRP A 69 22.43 -30.59 -13.21
N LEU A 70 21.63 -30.33 -12.17
CA LEU A 70 21.50 -29.02 -11.53
C LEU A 70 22.83 -28.46 -11.01
N ARG A 71 23.62 -29.26 -10.28
CA ARG A 71 24.93 -28.82 -9.76
C ARG A 71 25.89 -28.41 -10.89
N THR A 72 25.86 -29.10 -12.02
CA THR A 72 26.69 -28.80 -13.19
C THR A 72 26.25 -27.48 -13.83
N ALA A 73 24.93 -27.31 -14.02
CA ALA A 73 24.34 -26.07 -14.53
C ALA A 73 24.75 -24.85 -13.70
N LEU A 74 24.52 -24.92 -12.38
CA LEU A 74 24.82 -23.82 -11.46
C LEU A 74 26.30 -23.45 -11.45
N ARG A 75 27.22 -24.43 -11.57
CA ARG A 75 28.65 -24.14 -11.67
C ARG A 75 29.03 -23.45 -12.97
N GLN A 76 28.42 -23.84 -14.09
CA GLN A 76 28.68 -23.20 -15.38
C GLN A 76 28.21 -21.74 -15.39
N ASP A 77 27.10 -21.46 -14.73
CA ASP A 77 26.50 -20.13 -14.65
C ASP A 77 26.97 -19.30 -13.44
N PHE A 78 27.91 -19.83 -12.65
CA PHE A 78 28.42 -19.20 -11.42
C PHE A 78 27.32 -18.84 -10.40
N LEU A 79 26.27 -19.65 -10.32
CA LEU A 79 25.15 -19.49 -9.40
C LEU A 79 25.30 -20.40 -8.16
N SER A 80 24.77 -19.94 -7.02
CA SER A 80 24.81 -20.69 -5.75
C SER A 80 23.56 -21.54 -5.49
N GLY A 81 22.49 -21.37 -6.28
CA GLY A 81 21.23 -22.09 -6.11
C GLY A 81 20.25 -21.87 -7.26
N ALA A 82 19.20 -22.68 -7.29
CA ALA A 82 18.05 -22.53 -8.18
C ALA A 82 16.94 -21.72 -7.52
N PHE A 83 16.24 -20.92 -8.30
CA PHE A 83 15.16 -20.04 -7.82
C PHE A 83 13.82 -20.40 -8.48
N SER A 84 12.72 -20.23 -7.75
CA SER A 84 11.38 -20.24 -8.35
C SER A 84 11.06 -18.91 -9.03
N GLU A 85 9.92 -18.85 -9.72
CA GLU A 85 9.28 -17.58 -10.04
C GLU A 85 8.82 -16.88 -8.75
N ASP A 86 8.76 -15.55 -8.81
CA ASP A 86 8.22 -14.73 -7.74
C ASP A 86 6.70 -14.96 -7.65
N PHE A 87 6.18 -15.03 -6.43
CA PHE A 87 4.76 -15.18 -6.15
C PHE A 87 4.33 -14.30 -4.98
N GLN A 88 3.02 -14.05 -4.87
CA GLN A 88 2.49 -13.08 -3.90
C GLN A 88 1.59 -13.73 -2.84
N VAL A 89 1.85 -13.46 -1.56
CA VAL A 89 0.95 -13.81 -0.43
C VAL A 89 0.54 -12.54 0.29
N GLY A 90 -0.75 -12.19 0.20
CA GLY A 90 -1.24 -10.90 0.67
C GLY A 90 -0.64 -9.78 -0.18
N LYS A 91 0.13 -8.87 0.43
CA LYS A 91 0.85 -7.80 -0.28
C LYS A 91 2.36 -8.05 -0.43
N TYR A 92 2.84 -9.21 0.05
CA TYR A 92 4.26 -9.52 0.13
C TYR A 92 4.66 -10.47 -1.00
N ILE A 93 5.82 -10.22 -1.59
CA ILE A 93 6.40 -11.04 -2.66
C ILE A 93 7.41 -12.01 -2.04
N PHE A 94 7.35 -13.25 -2.50
CA PHE A 94 8.20 -14.36 -2.08
C PHE A 94 8.72 -15.12 -3.29
N ASP A 95 9.81 -15.83 -3.08
CA ASP A 95 10.32 -16.84 -4.00
C ASP A 95 10.97 -17.98 -3.20
N PHE A 96 11.28 -19.09 -3.85
CA PHE A 96 11.96 -20.23 -3.24
C PHE A 96 13.37 -20.35 -3.79
N VAL A 97 14.31 -20.73 -2.94
CA VAL A 97 15.70 -21.02 -3.33
C VAL A 97 16.12 -22.40 -2.86
N TYR A 98 16.65 -23.21 -3.77
CA TYR A 98 17.26 -24.50 -3.46
C TYR A 98 18.77 -24.46 -3.72
N ASN A 99 19.57 -24.81 -2.73
CA ASN A 99 21.02 -24.90 -2.81
C ASN A 99 21.48 -26.36 -2.72
N PRO A 100 21.92 -26.98 -3.82
CA PRO A 100 22.35 -28.38 -3.82
C PRO A 100 23.72 -28.58 -3.15
N PHE A 101 24.46 -27.53 -2.81
CA PHE A 101 25.80 -27.63 -2.21
C PHE A 101 25.77 -27.62 -0.67
N GLY A 102 24.59 -27.50 -0.04
CA GLY A 102 24.47 -27.41 1.42
C GLY A 102 25.22 -26.21 2.01
N GLY A 103 25.37 -25.16 1.22
CA GLY A 103 26.21 -24.00 1.51
C GLY A 103 25.43 -22.71 1.72
N ARG A 104 26.07 -21.58 1.41
CA ARG A 104 25.50 -20.25 1.58
C ARG A 104 24.30 -20.01 0.66
N LEU A 105 23.18 -19.58 1.23
CA LEU A 105 21.99 -19.18 0.48
C LEU A 105 22.19 -17.75 -0.05
N ALA A 106 22.41 -17.64 -1.36
CA ALA A 106 22.64 -16.38 -2.09
C ALA A 106 23.79 -15.52 -1.48
N SER A 107 23.68 -14.20 -1.53
CA SER A 107 24.67 -13.23 -1.00
C SER A 107 24.62 -13.05 0.52
N THR A 108 23.80 -13.83 1.25
CA THR A 108 23.55 -13.64 2.68
C THR A 108 24.52 -14.40 3.59
N GLN A 109 24.52 -14.13 4.90
CA GLN A 109 25.27 -14.93 5.90
C GLN A 109 24.52 -16.18 6.38
N LYS A 110 23.50 -16.65 5.62
CA LYS A 110 22.70 -17.84 5.97
C LYS A 110 23.20 -19.09 5.25
N LEU A 111 23.16 -20.23 5.95
CA LEU A 111 23.35 -21.57 5.38
C LEU A 111 22.00 -22.28 5.29
N GLY A 112 21.84 -23.19 4.33
CA GLY A 112 20.67 -24.07 4.23
C GLY A 112 20.54 -24.75 2.87
N SER A 113 19.68 -25.76 2.75
CA SER A 113 19.45 -26.46 1.49
C SER A 113 18.23 -25.97 0.71
N LEU A 114 17.18 -25.52 1.40
CA LEU A 114 15.96 -25.00 0.78
C LEU A 114 15.37 -23.89 1.66
N ALA A 115 15.07 -22.75 1.05
CA ALA A 115 14.49 -21.62 1.77
C ALA A 115 13.39 -20.90 1.00
N ILE A 116 12.45 -20.35 1.74
CA ILE A 116 11.52 -19.30 1.34
C ILE A 116 12.26 -17.98 1.51
N ARG A 117 12.32 -17.17 0.48
CA ARG A 117 12.95 -15.85 0.49
C ARG A 117 11.91 -14.76 0.27
N THR A 118 12.18 -13.61 0.90
CA THR A 118 11.44 -12.37 0.67
C THR A 118 12.37 -11.19 0.86
N SER A 119 12.23 -10.21 -0.02
CA SER A 119 12.95 -8.93 -0.02
C SER A 119 12.10 -7.77 0.53
N SER A 120 10.94 -8.07 1.12
CA SER A 120 10.08 -7.04 1.68
C SER A 120 10.82 -6.19 2.71
N ASP A 121 10.60 -4.89 2.66
CA ASP A 121 11.08 -3.90 3.62
C ASP A 121 10.10 -3.70 4.79
N GLU A 122 8.94 -4.35 4.74
CA GLU A 122 7.90 -4.25 5.74
C GLU A 122 7.89 -5.42 6.72
N LYS A 123 7.41 -5.19 7.95
CA LYS A 123 7.34 -6.22 8.99
C LYS A 123 6.08 -7.08 8.90
N PHE A 124 6.23 -8.38 9.12
CA PHE A 124 5.12 -9.32 9.21
C PHE A 124 5.48 -10.58 10.00
N ALA A 125 4.47 -11.25 10.52
CA ALA A 125 4.60 -12.61 11.04
C ALA A 125 4.29 -13.61 9.93
N LEU A 126 5.18 -14.58 9.75
CA LEU A 126 5.09 -15.65 8.77
C LEU A 126 4.98 -16.98 9.51
N ARG A 127 3.91 -17.73 9.26
CA ARG A 127 3.83 -19.15 9.61
C ARG A 127 3.97 -19.97 8.34
N TYR A 128 4.89 -20.93 8.31
CA TYR A 128 5.09 -21.75 7.12
C TYR A 128 5.32 -23.23 7.42
N SER A 129 5.00 -24.05 6.44
CA SER A 129 5.37 -25.47 6.41
C SER A 129 5.73 -25.89 4.99
N ILE A 130 6.74 -26.75 4.88
CA ILE A 130 7.26 -27.25 3.61
C ILE A 130 6.99 -28.75 3.55
N HIS A 131 6.51 -29.23 2.41
CA HIS A 131 6.22 -30.63 2.17
C HIS A 131 6.89 -31.09 0.89
N ILE A 132 7.41 -32.31 0.89
CA ILE A 132 8.09 -32.90 -0.26
C ILE A 132 7.24 -34.07 -0.75
N LYS A 133 7.03 -34.14 -2.07
CA LYS A 133 6.26 -35.21 -2.67
C LYS A 133 7.07 -36.51 -2.65
N ARG A 134 6.49 -37.58 -2.11
CA ARG A 134 7.06 -38.93 -2.20
C ARG A 134 6.74 -39.55 -3.56
N ARG A 135 7.65 -40.34 -4.13
CA ARG A 135 7.46 -41.10 -5.38
C ARG A 135 6.17 -41.91 -5.34
N GLY A 136 5.29 -41.68 -6.32
CA GLY A 136 3.99 -42.36 -6.42
C GLY A 136 3.04 -42.17 -5.24
N GLY A 137 3.30 -41.20 -4.35
CA GLY A 137 2.54 -40.99 -3.12
C GLY A 137 2.23 -39.53 -2.80
N ASP A 138 1.86 -39.29 -1.54
CA ASP A 138 1.43 -37.99 -1.03
C ASP A 138 2.61 -37.06 -0.67
N PHE A 139 2.26 -35.81 -0.35
CA PHE A 139 3.18 -34.83 0.22
C PHE A 139 3.46 -35.13 1.69
N VAL A 140 4.74 -35.22 2.07
CA VAL A 140 5.18 -35.44 3.46
C VAL A 140 5.85 -34.17 3.97
N GLN A 141 5.45 -33.70 5.15
CA GLN A 141 6.01 -32.49 5.74
C GLN A 141 7.51 -32.69 6.06
N TRP A 142 8.34 -31.76 5.60
CA TRP A 142 9.75 -31.68 5.93
C TRP A 142 9.96 -30.63 7.03
N GLY A 143 10.42 -31.10 8.19
CA GLY A 143 10.54 -30.28 9.39
C GLY A 143 9.19 -30.01 10.07
N GLU A 144 9.21 -29.19 11.12
CA GLU A 144 8.00 -28.74 11.81
C GLU A 144 7.42 -27.47 11.16
N THR A 145 6.17 -27.14 11.50
CA THR A 145 5.62 -25.84 11.14
C THR A 145 6.35 -24.76 11.93
N GLN A 146 6.89 -23.76 11.24
CA GLN A 146 7.69 -22.70 11.87
C GLN A 146 6.95 -21.36 11.83
N ASP A 147 7.10 -20.61 12.91
CA ASP A 147 6.65 -19.22 13.04
C ASP A 147 7.88 -18.30 13.04
N ALA A 148 7.88 -17.29 12.17
CA ALA A 148 9.00 -16.37 11.99
C ALA A 148 8.51 -14.92 11.93
N LEU A 149 9.36 -14.00 12.43
CA LEU A 149 9.15 -12.55 12.31
C LEU A 149 10.08 -11.97 11.25
N HIS A 150 9.48 -11.38 10.23
CA HIS A 150 10.16 -10.58 9.23
C HIS A 150 10.24 -9.12 9.70
N ASN A 151 11.43 -8.51 9.64
CA ASN A 151 11.71 -7.20 10.22
C ASN A 151 12.11 -6.12 9.19
N GLY A 152 11.89 -6.34 7.90
CA GLY A 152 12.09 -5.35 6.83
C GLY A 152 13.46 -5.42 6.16
N SER A 153 14.02 -6.62 6.00
CA SER A 153 15.29 -6.86 5.32
C SER A 153 15.27 -8.25 4.70
N GLU A 154 15.99 -8.46 3.60
CA GLU A 154 16.04 -9.77 2.92
C GLU A 154 16.31 -10.91 3.91
N LYS A 155 15.37 -11.86 3.99
CA LYS A 155 15.44 -13.01 4.89
C LYS A 155 15.13 -14.30 4.16
N HIS A 156 15.76 -15.36 4.65
CA HIS A 156 15.60 -16.74 4.20
C HIS A 156 14.99 -17.53 5.36
N TYR A 157 13.99 -18.36 5.06
CA TYR A 157 13.26 -19.17 6.03
C TYR A 157 13.19 -20.61 5.58
N GLY A 158 13.50 -21.56 6.46
CA GLY A 158 13.42 -22.98 6.15
C GLY A 158 13.86 -23.83 7.34
N PRO A 159 13.48 -25.11 7.37
CA PRO A 159 13.78 -26.02 8.48
C PRO A 159 15.26 -26.14 8.82
N ASP A 160 16.15 -26.02 7.82
CA ASP A 160 17.60 -26.13 7.98
C ASP A 160 18.35 -24.80 7.75
N VAL A 161 17.62 -23.67 7.74
CA VAL A 161 18.21 -22.35 7.52
C VAL A 161 18.77 -21.80 8.83
N ALA A 162 20.09 -21.58 8.88
CA ALA A 162 20.79 -21.12 10.08
C ALA A 162 21.75 -19.94 9.81
N ASP A 163 22.00 -19.13 10.84
CA ASP A 163 23.06 -18.11 10.81
C ASP A 163 24.44 -18.76 10.90
N MET A 164 25.38 -18.30 10.06
CA MET A 164 26.78 -18.72 10.09
C MET A 164 27.46 -18.51 11.44
N ALA A 165 26.96 -17.58 12.27
CA ALA A 165 27.53 -17.27 13.58
C ALA A 165 27.08 -18.24 14.69
N ASP A 166 25.94 -18.92 14.51
CA ASP A 166 25.25 -19.65 15.59
C ASP A 166 25.48 -21.16 15.57
N SER A 167 26.17 -21.72 14.57
CA SER A 167 26.26 -23.19 14.43
C SER A 167 27.66 -23.70 14.05
N PRO A 168 28.27 -24.60 14.86
CA PRO A 168 29.41 -25.38 14.43
C PRO A 168 28.92 -26.51 13.51
N ALA A 169 29.19 -26.37 12.21
CA ALA A 169 29.26 -27.44 11.22
C ALA A 169 28.12 -28.50 11.16
N ALA A 170 27.32 -28.43 10.09
CA ALA A 170 27.04 -29.55 9.19
C ALA A 170 26.23 -30.79 9.66
N GLU A 171 25.64 -30.85 10.86
CA GLU A 171 24.94 -32.10 11.25
C GLU A 171 23.51 -32.28 10.68
N HIS A 172 22.86 -31.24 10.12
CA HIS A 172 21.45 -31.36 9.66
C HIS A 172 21.12 -30.58 8.36
N CYS A 173 22.09 -30.30 7.50
CA CYS A 173 21.84 -29.59 6.24
C CYS A 173 21.35 -30.55 5.15
N GLY A 174 20.15 -30.33 4.61
CA GLY A 174 19.57 -31.19 3.59
C GLY A 174 18.10 -31.50 3.83
N ILE A 175 17.37 -31.75 2.74
CA ILE A 175 15.97 -32.16 2.81
C ILE A 175 15.90 -33.56 3.43
N PHE A 176 15.22 -33.67 4.57
CA PHE A 176 15.25 -34.82 5.49
C PHE A 176 16.66 -35.24 5.95
N GLY A 177 17.59 -34.29 6.02
CA GLY A 177 19.00 -34.56 6.35
C GLY A 177 19.79 -35.25 5.24
N LEU A 178 19.21 -35.39 4.04
CA LEU A 178 19.87 -35.99 2.89
C LEU A 178 20.69 -34.94 2.15
N THR A 179 21.93 -35.30 1.80
CA THR A 179 22.71 -34.53 0.84
C THR A 179 22.03 -34.54 -0.53
N HIS A 180 22.39 -33.61 -1.43
CA HIS A 180 21.82 -33.60 -2.78
C HIS A 180 22.02 -34.94 -3.53
N ASP A 181 23.18 -35.57 -3.38
CA ASP A 181 23.47 -36.84 -4.08
C ASP A 181 22.64 -38.00 -3.51
N GLU A 182 22.39 -38.02 -2.20
CA GLU A 182 21.48 -38.97 -1.55
C GLU A 182 20.01 -38.68 -1.90
N LEU A 183 19.63 -37.40 -1.96
CA LEU A 183 18.28 -36.96 -2.33
C LEU A 183 17.92 -37.43 -3.75
N LEU A 184 18.87 -37.36 -4.70
CA LEU A 184 18.69 -37.88 -6.07
C LEU A 184 18.36 -39.37 -6.12
N GLN A 185 18.92 -40.16 -5.20
CA GLN A 185 18.72 -41.61 -5.13
C GLN A 185 17.52 -41.99 -4.26
N SER A 186 16.97 -41.04 -3.51
CA SER A 186 15.88 -41.25 -2.57
C SER A 186 14.52 -41.38 -3.24
N GLU A 187 13.51 -41.65 -2.42
CA GLU A 187 12.10 -41.66 -2.83
C GLU A 187 11.51 -40.25 -3.08
N TRP A 188 12.25 -39.18 -2.78
CA TRP A 188 11.78 -37.79 -2.90
C TRP A 188 11.99 -37.20 -4.30
N VAL A 189 12.82 -37.86 -5.12
CA VAL A 189 13.04 -37.48 -6.53
C VAL A 189 12.42 -38.54 -7.43
N GLU A 190 11.51 -38.07 -8.29
CA GLU A 190 10.78 -38.89 -9.26
C GLU A 190 10.93 -38.27 -10.65
N ASN A 191 11.35 -39.07 -11.64
CA ASN A 191 11.61 -38.61 -13.01
C ASN A 191 12.52 -37.38 -13.06
N ASP A 192 13.62 -37.43 -12.30
CA ASP A 192 14.60 -36.34 -12.17
C ASP A 192 14.00 -34.99 -11.72
N THR A 193 12.88 -35.05 -11.01
CA THR A 193 12.14 -33.88 -10.53
C THR A 193 11.90 -33.98 -9.03
N LEU A 194 12.28 -32.92 -8.32
CA LEU A 194 11.91 -32.71 -6.92
C LEU A 194 10.64 -31.84 -6.89
N THR A 195 9.56 -32.34 -6.30
CA THR A 195 8.30 -31.59 -6.15
C THR A 195 8.08 -31.20 -4.70
N MET A 196 7.96 -29.91 -4.45
CA MET A 196 7.84 -29.31 -3.13
C MET A 196 6.52 -28.53 -3.03
N LYS A 197 5.86 -28.57 -1.88
CA LYS A 197 4.67 -27.79 -1.57
C LYS A 197 4.95 -26.91 -0.36
N PHE A 198 4.60 -25.64 -0.47
CA PHE A 198 4.79 -24.65 0.57
C PHE A 198 3.42 -24.10 0.98
N LEU A 199 3.15 -24.11 2.28
CA LEU A 199 1.98 -23.49 2.87
C LEU A 199 2.45 -22.30 3.68
N LEU A 200 2.04 -21.09 3.29
CA LEU A 200 2.39 -19.85 3.95
C LEU A 200 1.13 -19.20 4.52
N GLU A 201 1.19 -18.76 5.78
CA GLU A 201 0.25 -17.83 6.38
C GLU A 201 0.99 -16.56 6.77
N VAL A 202 0.62 -15.43 6.17
CA VAL A 202 1.22 -14.12 6.44
C VAL A 202 0.23 -13.25 7.21
N ARG A 203 0.68 -12.73 8.35
CA ARG A 203 -0.07 -11.80 9.19
C ARG A 203 0.67 -10.47 9.19
N CYS A 204 0.04 -9.44 8.63
CA CYS A 204 0.58 -8.09 8.68
C CYS A 204 0.72 -7.66 10.15
N GLU A 205 1.87 -7.10 10.52
CA GLU A 205 2.00 -6.41 11.79
C GLU A 205 1.17 -5.13 11.67
N GLY A 206 -0.05 -5.14 12.20
CA GLY A 206 -0.78 -3.90 12.47
C GLY A 206 0.10 -3.02 13.33
N VAL A 207 0.01 -1.69 13.15
CA VAL A 207 0.77 -0.70 13.92
C VAL A 207 0.61 -0.97 15.43
N HIS A 208 1.52 -1.74 16.01
CA HIS A 208 1.55 -2.03 17.43
C HIS A 208 2.74 -1.30 18.05
N HIS A 209 2.37 -0.35 18.89
CA HIS A 209 3.22 0.39 19.80
C HIS A 209 4.19 -0.57 20.52
N TYR A 210 5.48 -0.26 20.50
CA TYR A 210 6.52 -1.05 21.18
C TYR A 210 6.15 -1.31 22.65
N GLN A 211 6.01 -2.58 23.04
CA GLN A 211 6.17 -2.98 24.43
C GLN A 211 7.45 -3.80 24.55
N VAL A 212 8.47 -3.15 25.11
CA VAL A 212 9.67 -3.80 25.64
C VAL A 212 9.19 -4.81 26.69
N THR A 213 9.54 -6.09 26.52
CA THR A 213 9.27 -7.16 27.47
C THR A 213 10.11 -6.96 28.74
N HIS A 214 9.63 -6.12 29.64
CA HIS A 214 9.98 -6.26 31.05
C HIS A 214 9.28 -7.53 31.58
N LYS A 215 10.05 -8.34 32.30
CA LYS A 215 9.63 -9.45 33.18
C LYS A 215 8.15 -9.35 33.57
N LYS A 216 7.38 -10.43 33.41
CA LYS A 216 5.94 -10.53 33.75
C LYS A 216 5.66 -10.05 35.18
N ILE A 217 5.38 -8.77 35.33
CA ILE A 217 4.77 -8.13 36.50
C ILE A 217 3.27 -8.26 36.26
N GLU A 218 2.48 -8.59 37.27
CA GLU A 218 1.02 -8.55 37.18
C GLU A 218 0.59 -7.16 36.70
N THR A 219 0.15 -7.05 35.45
CA THR A 219 -0.16 -5.77 34.84
C THR A 219 -1.56 -5.34 35.23
N VAL A 220 -1.68 -4.15 35.80
CA VAL A 220 -2.95 -3.45 35.98
C VAL A 220 -3.57 -3.25 34.60
N GLU A 221 -4.83 -3.68 34.43
CA GLU A 221 -5.58 -3.46 33.18
C GLU A 221 -5.79 -1.96 32.98
N VAL A 222 -5.33 -1.45 31.84
CA VAL A 222 -5.56 -0.06 31.43
C VAL A 222 -6.83 -0.02 30.59
N PRO A 223 -7.84 0.79 30.95
CA PRO A 223 -9.05 0.95 30.13
C PRO A 223 -8.73 1.45 28.72
N GLU A 224 -9.62 1.14 27.77
CA GLU A 224 -9.51 1.64 26.40
C GLU A 224 -9.56 3.16 26.33
N ALA A 225 -8.94 3.73 25.28
CA ALA A 225 -9.01 5.17 25.03
C ALA A 225 -10.45 5.59 24.71
N THR A 226 -10.94 6.64 25.35
CA THR A 226 -12.31 7.16 25.19
C THR A 226 -12.39 8.49 24.45
N MET A 227 -11.25 9.08 24.08
CA MET A 227 -11.18 10.44 23.55
C MET A 227 -12.06 10.66 22.32
N ASP A 228 -12.11 9.70 21.40
CA ASP A 228 -12.96 9.75 20.21
C ASP A 228 -14.45 9.80 20.58
N ARG A 229 -14.88 8.95 21.51
CA ARG A 229 -16.25 8.88 22.01
C ARG A 229 -16.65 10.14 22.77
N ASP A 230 -15.75 10.63 23.63
CA ASP A 230 -15.98 11.80 24.46
C ASP A 230 -16.09 13.07 23.58
N LEU A 231 -15.24 13.21 22.56
CA LEU A 231 -15.31 14.32 21.60
C LEU A 231 -16.53 14.20 20.68
N GLN A 232 -16.94 12.99 20.32
CA GLN A 232 -18.18 12.78 19.58
C GLN A 232 -19.40 13.20 20.41
N ALA A 233 -19.46 12.79 21.68
CA ALA A 233 -20.53 13.19 22.59
C ALA A 233 -20.57 14.72 22.75
N LEU A 234 -19.41 15.36 22.89
CA LEU A 234 -19.29 16.83 22.95
C LEU A 234 -19.90 17.52 21.71
N LEU A 235 -19.67 16.99 20.50
CA LEU A 235 -20.29 17.50 19.28
C LEU A 235 -21.81 17.29 19.26
N GLN A 236 -22.30 16.14 19.72
CA GLN A 236 -23.72 15.80 19.73
C GLN A 236 -24.53 16.60 20.75
N GLU A 237 -23.97 16.80 21.95
CA GLU A 237 -24.61 17.55 23.02
C GLU A 237 -24.54 19.07 22.79
N GLY A 238 -23.49 19.54 22.12
CA GLY A 238 -23.27 20.98 21.88
C GLY A 238 -22.91 21.78 23.13
N THR A 239 -22.60 21.10 24.24
CA THR A 239 -22.22 21.70 25.52
C THR A 239 -21.00 22.59 25.34
N CYS A 240 -21.11 23.88 25.72
CA CYS A 240 -20.06 24.90 25.56
C CYS A 240 -19.68 25.23 24.10
N SER A 241 -20.57 24.91 23.13
CA SER A 241 -20.37 25.33 21.75
C SER A 241 -20.36 26.85 21.61
N ASP A 242 -19.44 27.35 20.79
CA ASP A 242 -19.21 28.78 20.54
C ASP A 242 -19.27 29.12 19.05
N VAL A 243 -19.58 28.15 18.18
CA VAL A 243 -19.78 28.31 16.74
C VAL A 243 -21.07 27.64 16.31
N GLN A 244 -21.78 28.26 15.37
CA GLN A 244 -22.99 27.71 14.75
C GLN A 244 -22.82 27.63 13.24
N PHE A 245 -23.15 26.48 12.66
CA PHE A 245 -23.31 26.33 11.23
C PHE A 245 -24.78 26.37 10.86
N ARG A 246 -25.14 27.15 9.84
CA ARG A 246 -26.49 27.13 9.25
C ARG A 246 -26.42 26.42 7.91
N VAL A 247 -27.12 25.29 7.79
CA VAL A 247 -27.13 24.44 6.59
C VAL A 247 -28.55 23.97 6.31
N GLN A 248 -29.09 24.24 5.13
CA GLN A 248 -30.44 23.80 4.73
C GLN A 248 -31.56 24.12 5.74
N GLY A 249 -31.44 25.23 6.48
CA GLY A 249 -32.40 25.62 7.52
C GLY A 249 -32.18 24.96 8.89
N GLU A 250 -31.22 24.06 9.01
CA GLU A 250 -30.77 23.46 10.26
C GLU A 250 -29.61 24.25 10.88
N VAL A 251 -29.48 24.16 12.21
CA VAL A 251 -28.36 24.72 12.97
C VAL A 251 -27.55 23.58 13.57
N VAL A 252 -26.25 23.54 13.29
CA VAL A 252 -25.31 22.59 13.87
C VAL A 252 -24.32 23.33 14.75
N HIS A 253 -24.25 22.94 16.03
CA HIS A 253 -23.37 23.54 17.03
C HIS A 253 -21.97 22.92 16.99
N ALA A 254 -20.94 23.73 17.21
CA ALA A 254 -19.54 23.29 17.20
C ALA A 254 -18.62 24.17 18.06
N HIS A 255 -17.35 23.75 18.17
CA HIS A 255 -16.33 24.37 19.01
C HIS A 255 -15.20 24.95 18.16
N SER A 256 -15.03 26.27 18.20
CA SER A 256 -14.05 27.00 17.39
C SER A 256 -12.64 26.49 17.60
N GLN A 257 -12.25 26.21 18.85
CA GLN A 257 -10.90 25.76 19.20
C GLN A 257 -10.53 24.45 18.49
N LEU A 258 -11.46 23.49 18.47
CA LEU A 258 -11.26 22.21 17.82
C LEU A 258 -11.22 22.37 16.31
N LEU A 259 -12.13 23.16 15.72
CA LEU A 259 -12.14 23.42 14.28
C LEU A 259 -10.85 24.12 13.82
N CYS A 260 -10.40 25.14 14.56
CA CYS A 260 -9.14 25.85 14.30
C CYS A 260 -7.92 24.94 14.39
N ALA A 261 -7.93 23.95 15.29
CA ALA A 261 -6.84 22.99 15.44
C ALA A 261 -6.81 21.97 14.28
N ARG A 262 -7.96 21.68 13.67
CA ARG A 262 -8.12 20.59 12.69
C ARG A 262 -8.26 21.07 11.24
N SER A 263 -8.45 22.37 11.02
CA SER A 263 -8.56 22.99 9.70
C SER A 263 -7.99 24.41 9.71
N GLU A 264 -6.97 24.64 8.87
CA GLU A 264 -6.40 25.97 8.67
C GLU A 264 -7.40 26.96 8.04
N VAL A 265 -8.39 26.46 7.29
CA VAL A 265 -9.46 27.27 6.73
C VAL A 265 -10.39 27.75 7.84
N PHE A 266 -10.84 26.86 8.73
CA PHE A 266 -11.64 27.28 9.87
C PHE A 266 -10.88 28.21 10.81
N LYS A 267 -9.58 27.94 11.03
CA LYS A 267 -8.71 28.83 11.80
C LYS A 267 -8.74 30.25 11.24
N LYS A 268 -8.43 30.40 9.95
CA LYS A 268 -8.50 31.71 9.28
C LYS A 268 -9.90 32.31 9.36
N GLN A 269 -10.94 31.53 9.08
CA GLN A 269 -12.33 32.01 9.08
C GLN A 269 -12.78 32.53 10.44
N LEU A 270 -12.35 31.87 11.53
CA LEU A 270 -12.80 32.16 12.88
C LEU A 270 -11.88 33.13 13.65
N THR A 271 -10.66 33.41 13.15
CA THR A 271 -9.70 34.29 13.83
C THR A 271 -9.27 35.52 13.04
N ALA A 272 -9.47 35.59 11.71
CA ALA A 272 -8.90 36.65 10.87
C ALA A 272 -9.73 37.96 10.81
N GLY A 273 -10.59 38.24 11.79
CA GLY A 273 -11.37 39.48 11.84
C GLY A 273 -12.49 39.59 10.79
N MET A 274 -12.84 38.49 10.12
CA MET A 274 -13.95 38.41 9.17
C MET A 274 -15.31 38.33 9.89
N ARG A 275 -16.44 38.47 9.16
CA ARG A 275 -17.79 38.48 9.74
C ARG A 275 -18.01 37.29 10.68
N GLU A 276 -17.57 36.11 10.28
CA GLU A 276 -17.67 34.85 11.01
C GLU A 276 -16.80 34.82 12.27
N SER A 277 -15.69 35.55 12.30
CA SER A 277 -14.87 35.69 13.51
C SER A 277 -15.58 36.49 14.61
N VAL A 278 -16.51 37.38 14.23
CA VAL A 278 -17.31 38.22 15.13
C VAL A 278 -18.66 37.58 15.45
N SER A 279 -19.39 37.10 14.44
CA SER A 279 -20.72 36.50 14.62
C SER A 279 -20.67 35.07 15.15
N LYS A 280 -19.56 34.35 14.89
CA LYS A 280 -19.42 32.90 15.11
C LYS A 280 -20.52 32.06 14.44
N VAL A 281 -21.13 32.60 13.38
CA VAL A 281 -22.11 31.91 12.55
C VAL A 281 -21.51 31.71 11.16
N ILE A 282 -21.51 30.47 10.67
CA ILE A 282 -21.03 30.08 9.34
C ILE A 282 -22.22 29.58 8.52
N ASP A 283 -22.50 30.25 7.42
CA ASP A 283 -23.50 29.82 6.44
C ASP A 283 -22.89 28.81 5.48
N VAL A 284 -23.49 27.62 5.37
CA VAL A 284 -23.06 26.52 4.52
C VAL A 284 -24.08 26.34 3.40
N GLU A 285 -23.69 26.70 2.19
CA GLU A 285 -24.53 26.66 0.98
C GLU A 285 -24.10 25.57 0.00
N ASP A 286 -22.90 25.03 0.19
CA ASP A 286 -22.17 24.19 -0.77
C ASP A 286 -22.22 22.69 -0.46
N CYS A 287 -22.81 22.30 0.67
CA CYS A 287 -23.11 20.90 0.96
C CYS A 287 -24.38 20.76 1.79
N ASP A 288 -24.90 19.54 1.85
CA ASP A 288 -26.08 19.21 2.66
C ASP A 288 -25.71 18.99 4.13
N ALA A 289 -26.73 18.93 4.98
CA ALA A 289 -26.54 18.78 6.42
C ALA A 289 -25.85 17.45 6.79
N ALA A 290 -26.09 16.38 6.02
CA ALA A 290 -25.46 15.08 6.23
C ALA A 290 -23.94 15.13 5.98
N THR A 291 -23.53 15.76 4.88
CA THR A 291 -22.13 15.99 4.52
C THR A 291 -21.42 16.85 5.56
N LEU A 292 -22.07 17.94 6.00
CA LEU A 292 -21.50 18.80 7.04
C LEU A 292 -21.31 18.03 8.36
N ARG A 293 -22.31 17.25 8.77
CA ARG A 293 -22.23 16.42 9.98
C ARG A 293 -21.10 15.41 9.90
N ALA A 294 -20.90 14.78 8.74
CA ALA A 294 -19.81 13.85 8.51
C ALA A 294 -18.44 14.51 8.57
N LEU A 295 -18.28 15.67 7.93
CA LEU A 295 -17.07 16.49 8.03
C LEU A 295 -16.77 16.84 9.49
N LEU A 296 -17.75 17.39 10.21
CA LEU A 296 -17.57 17.77 11.61
C LEU A 296 -17.25 16.55 12.48
N ARG A 297 -17.97 15.44 12.35
CA ARG A 297 -17.68 14.21 13.11
C ARG A 297 -16.25 13.73 12.86
N PHE A 298 -15.77 13.77 11.63
CA PHE A 298 -14.38 13.46 11.32
C PHE A 298 -13.39 14.43 11.96
N LEU A 299 -13.66 15.75 11.94
CA LEU A 299 -12.75 16.72 12.55
C LEU A 299 -12.60 16.49 14.06
N TYR A 300 -13.66 16.05 14.75
CA TYR A 300 -13.65 15.75 16.19
C TYR A 300 -12.98 14.42 16.52
N THR A 301 -13.18 13.39 15.70
CA THR A 301 -12.83 12.00 16.08
C THR A 301 -11.68 11.41 15.28
N ASP A 302 -11.36 11.99 14.11
CA ASP A 302 -10.44 11.41 13.11
C ASP A 302 -10.79 9.96 12.71
N SER A 303 -12.06 9.57 12.87
CA SER A 303 -12.55 8.20 12.68
C SER A 303 -13.35 8.05 11.39
N PHE A 304 -12.97 7.10 10.53
CA PHE A 304 -13.71 6.77 9.30
C PHE A 304 -14.97 5.94 9.53
N PRO A 305 -15.00 4.93 10.43
CA PRO A 305 -16.23 4.20 10.74
C PRO A 305 -17.37 5.11 11.16
N ALA A 306 -17.05 6.17 11.91
CA ALA A 306 -17.99 7.21 12.32
C ALA A 306 -18.61 7.99 11.12
N VAL A 307 -17.85 8.17 10.03
CA VAL A 307 -18.32 8.78 8.79
C VAL A 307 -19.19 7.82 8.00
N GLU A 308 -18.78 6.55 7.91
CA GLU A 308 -19.50 5.48 7.20
C GLU A 308 -20.87 5.23 7.83
N GLU A 309 -20.98 5.26 9.16
CA GLU A 309 -22.26 5.17 9.87
C GLU A 309 -23.27 6.24 9.44
N LEU A 310 -22.80 7.46 9.17
CA LEU A 310 -23.66 8.56 8.70
C LEU A 310 -24.07 8.35 7.24
N ALA A 311 -23.17 7.78 6.42
CA ALA A 311 -23.49 7.38 5.05
C ALA A 311 -24.50 6.23 5.00
N ALA A 312 -24.48 5.33 5.98
CA ALA A 312 -25.31 4.14 6.05
C ALA A 312 -26.71 4.37 6.67
N GLN A 313 -27.06 5.59 7.10
CA GLN A 313 -28.39 5.85 7.66
C GLN A 313 -29.49 5.54 6.63
N PRO A 314 -30.46 4.67 6.95
CA PRO A 314 -31.48 4.26 6.00
C PRO A 314 -32.47 5.40 5.74
N SER A 315 -32.50 5.89 4.51
CA SER A 315 -33.71 6.49 3.93
C SER A 315 -34.57 5.35 3.39
N SER A 316 -35.88 5.39 3.64
CA SER A 316 -36.82 4.34 3.23
C SER A 316 -36.97 4.30 1.70
N GLU A 317 -36.10 3.61 0.97
CA GLU A 317 -36.33 3.01 -0.36
C GLU A 317 -35.04 2.32 -0.91
N ALA A 318 -35.18 1.57 -2.01
CA ALA A 318 -34.42 0.38 -2.42
C ALA A 318 -32.88 0.48 -2.62
N ALA A 319 -32.19 -0.66 -2.54
CA ALA A 319 -30.73 -0.87 -2.65
C ALA A 319 -29.99 -0.29 -3.89
N ARG A 320 -30.69 0.12 -4.96
CA ARG A 320 -30.07 0.85 -6.08
C ARG A 320 -29.91 2.34 -5.80
N GLU A 321 -30.81 2.91 -5.01
CA GLU A 321 -30.67 4.27 -4.51
C GLU A 321 -29.49 4.36 -3.54
N ASP A 322 -29.19 3.29 -2.81
CA ASP A 322 -28.08 3.26 -1.85
C ASP A 322 -26.71 3.49 -2.50
N ALA A 323 -26.40 2.86 -3.64
CA ALA A 323 -25.10 3.03 -4.30
C ALA A 323 -24.94 4.45 -4.88
N SER A 324 -25.97 4.98 -5.54
CA SER A 324 -25.96 6.34 -6.08
C SER A 324 -25.95 7.41 -4.98
N ARG A 325 -26.67 7.17 -3.87
CA ARG A 325 -26.67 8.02 -2.69
C ARG A 325 -25.31 8.03 -2.01
N HIS A 326 -24.69 6.86 -1.86
CA HIS A 326 -23.35 6.74 -1.30
C HIS A 326 -22.32 7.47 -2.17
N LEU A 327 -22.39 7.33 -3.49
CA LEU A 327 -21.55 8.09 -4.42
C LEU A 327 -21.72 9.60 -4.25
N LEU A 328 -22.97 10.10 -4.25
CA LEU A 328 -23.25 11.53 -4.13
C LEU A 328 -22.78 12.09 -2.78
N PHE A 329 -23.02 11.34 -1.69
CA PHE A 329 -22.53 11.67 -0.36
C PHE A 329 -21.00 11.74 -0.33
N THR A 330 -20.31 10.76 -0.89
CA THR A 330 -18.84 10.72 -0.93
C THR A 330 -18.28 11.85 -1.78
N GLN A 331 -18.90 12.20 -2.92
CA GLN A 331 -18.52 13.36 -3.72
C GLN A 331 -18.72 14.68 -2.97
N GLY A 332 -19.85 14.84 -2.27
CA GLY A 332 -20.14 16.00 -1.43
C GLY A 332 -19.12 16.15 -0.30
N LEU A 333 -18.81 15.04 0.38
CA LEU A 333 -17.83 14.99 1.45
C LEU A 333 -16.42 15.26 0.94
N TRP A 334 -16.08 14.77 -0.25
CA TRP A 334 -14.82 15.09 -0.90
C TRP A 334 -14.70 16.59 -1.17
N ALA A 335 -15.71 17.22 -1.76
CA ALA A 335 -15.73 18.66 -1.99
C ALA A 335 -15.61 19.47 -0.69
N ALA A 336 -16.35 19.09 0.35
CA ALA A 336 -16.28 19.73 1.66
C ALA A 336 -14.89 19.55 2.31
N SER A 337 -14.32 18.34 2.24
CA SER A 337 -12.98 18.05 2.78
C SER A 337 -11.89 18.84 2.06
N HIS A 338 -12.00 19.03 0.75
CA HIS A 338 -11.10 19.87 -0.03
C HIS A 338 -11.22 21.34 0.38
N LYS A 339 -12.45 21.88 0.42
CA LYS A 339 -12.72 23.28 0.82
C LYS A 339 -12.15 23.61 2.20
N TYR A 340 -12.39 22.74 3.19
CA TYR A 340 -11.94 22.94 4.56
C TYR A 340 -10.55 22.34 4.84
N GLN A 341 -9.83 21.89 3.81
CA GLN A 341 -8.45 21.38 3.88
C GLN A 341 -8.27 20.21 4.89
N ALA A 342 -9.27 19.34 4.99
CA ALA A 342 -9.20 18.11 5.79
C ALA A 342 -8.52 17.01 4.97
N THR A 343 -7.19 17.10 4.77
CA THR A 343 -6.44 16.27 3.81
C THR A 343 -6.62 14.76 4.00
N ARG A 344 -6.65 14.28 5.25
CA ARG A 344 -6.81 12.84 5.54
C ARG A 344 -8.20 12.33 5.13
N LEU A 345 -9.25 13.13 5.37
CA LEU A 345 -10.60 12.81 4.90
C LEU A 345 -10.70 12.91 3.38
N GLN A 346 -10.04 13.90 2.76
CA GLN A 346 -9.99 14.05 1.32
C GLN A 346 -9.42 12.80 0.65
N ARG A 347 -8.28 12.28 1.13
CA ARG A 347 -7.66 11.06 0.61
C ARG A 347 -8.53 9.82 0.81
N TRP A 348 -9.23 9.73 1.93
CA TRP A 348 -10.18 8.66 2.17
C TRP A 348 -11.35 8.72 1.16
N CYS A 349 -11.92 9.91 0.92
CA CYS A 349 -12.97 10.07 -0.10
C CYS A 349 -12.46 9.71 -1.51
N GLU A 350 -11.22 10.09 -1.86
CA GLU A 350 -10.59 9.70 -3.12
C GLU A 350 -10.50 8.17 -3.25
N ALA A 351 -10.09 7.46 -2.20
CA ALA A 351 -10.03 6.00 -2.20
C ALA A 351 -11.42 5.36 -2.38
N GLN A 352 -12.43 5.86 -1.68
CA GLN A 352 -13.80 5.38 -1.82
C GLN A 352 -14.36 5.62 -3.23
N LEU A 353 -14.11 6.79 -3.82
CA LEU A 353 -14.53 7.08 -5.19
C LEU A 353 -13.82 6.19 -6.23
N CYS A 354 -12.56 5.81 -5.99
CA CYS A 354 -11.86 4.85 -6.85
C CYS A 354 -12.55 3.48 -6.89
N GLU A 355 -13.08 3.00 -5.75
CA GLU A 355 -13.83 1.74 -5.68
C GLU A 355 -15.20 1.82 -6.37
N LEU A 356 -15.77 3.02 -6.46
CA LEU A 356 -17.06 3.31 -7.09
C LEU A 356 -16.94 3.71 -8.57
N LEU A 357 -15.74 3.68 -9.16
CA LEU A 357 -15.55 4.06 -10.56
C LEU A 357 -16.35 3.17 -11.50
N SER A 358 -17.09 3.82 -12.40
CA SER A 358 -17.86 3.18 -13.45
C SER A 358 -17.79 4.02 -14.72
N ALA A 359 -18.15 3.44 -15.87
CA ALA A 359 -18.13 4.17 -17.13
C ALA A 359 -19.05 5.41 -17.11
N SER A 360 -20.19 5.35 -16.40
CA SER A 360 -21.12 6.49 -16.30
C SER A 360 -20.57 7.63 -15.43
N GLU A 361 -19.80 7.31 -14.39
CA GLU A 361 -19.39 8.28 -13.36
C GLU A 361 -17.98 8.84 -13.58
N VAL A 362 -17.10 8.10 -14.27
CA VAL A 362 -15.67 8.43 -14.37
C VAL A 362 -15.41 9.82 -14.95
N CYS A 363 -16.21 10.28 -15.91
CA CYS A 363 -16.07 11.62 -16.48
C CYS A 363 -16.37 12.71 -15.43
N GLY A 364 -17.41 12.54 -14.62
CA GLY A 364 -17.78 13.49 -13.57
C GLY A 364 -16.69 13.57 -12.49
N ILE A 365 -16.23 12.40 -12.02
CA ILE A 365 -15.18 12.29 -11.01
C ILE A 365 -13.86 12.87 -11.53
N LEU A 366 -13.48 12.59 -12.78
CA LEU A 366 -12.28 13.15 -13.39
C LEU A 366 -12.33 14.68 -13.49
N CYS A 367 -13.49 15.26 -13.82
CA CYS A 367 -13.65 16.72 -13.81
C CYS A 367 -13.45 17.30 -12.40
N GLN A 368 -14.00 16.67 -11.37
CA GLN A 368 -13.79 17.10 -9.98
C GLN A 368 -12.33 16.95 -9.57
N ALA A 369 -11.69 15.82 -9.89
CA ALA A 369 -10.28 15.57 -9.64
C ALA A 369 -9.39 16.65 -10.25
N HIS A 370 -9.73 17.07 -11.48
CA HIS A 370 -9.02 18.14 -12.15
C HIS A 370 -9.15 19.48 -11.41
N VAL A 371 -10.37 19.84 -10.99
CA VAL A 371 -10.65 21.10 -10.28
C VAL A 371 -9.98 21.14 -8.92
N PHE A 372 -9.96 20.02 -8.19
CA PHE A 372 -9.33 19.91 -6.87
C PHE A 372 -7.82 19.65 -6.94
N GLU A 373 -7.26 19.55 -8.15
CA GLU A 373 -5.87 19.17 -8.40
C GLU A 373 -5.47 17.85 -7.72
N ALA A 374 -6.43 16.92 -7.60
CA ALA A 374 -6.30 15.65 -6.90
C ALA A 374 -5.66 14.57 -7.79
N LYS A 375 -4.33 14.57 -7.83
CA LYS A 375 -3.54 13.75 -8.76
C LYS A 375 -3.73 12.24 -8.68
N GLN A 376 -3.92 11.70 -7.49
CA GLN A 376 -4.04 10.25 -7.32
C GLN A 376 -5.30 9.71 -7.99
N ILE A 377 -6.47 10.29 -7.68
CA ILE A 377 -7.73 9.91 -8.33
C ILE A 377 -7.82 10.40 -9.78
N GLU A 378 -7.18 11.52 -10.16
CA GLU A 378 -7.04 11.93 -11.57
C GLU A 378 -6.38 10.79 -12.38
N ASN A 379 -5.26 10.25 -11.89
CA ASN A 379 -4.55 9.15 -12.53
C ASN A 379 -5.36 7.84 -12.53
N ALA A 380 -6.09 7.53 -11.46
CA ALA A 380 -6.98 6.36 -11.40
C ALA A 380 -8.09 6.46 -12.46
N CYS A 381 -8.73 7.63 -12.58
CA CYS A 381 -9.74 7.89 -13.61
C CYS A 381 -9.16 7.77 -15.02
N LEU A 382 -7.97 8.32 -15.26
CA LEU A 382 -7.31 8.23 -16.56
C LEU A 382 -6.97 6.78 -16.94
N SER A 383 -6.49 5.98 -15.97
CA SER A 383 -6.26 4.55 -16.17
C SER A 383 -7.54 3.81 -16.50
N PHE A 384 -8.61 4.05 -15.74
CA PHE A 384 -9.93 3.44 -15.99
C PHE A 384 -10.46 3.78 -17.39
N ILE A 385 -10.38 5.05 -17.80
CA ILE A 385 -10.82 5.48 -19.14
C ILE A 385 -9.98 4.80 -20.22
N LYS A 386 -8.66 4.69 -20.03
CA LYS A 386 -7.77 4.00 -20.98
C LYS A 386 -8.24 2.55 -21.19
N ASP A 387 -8.52 1.83 -20.11
CA ASP A 387 -8.93 0.42 -20.14
C ASP A 387 -10.38 0.23 -20.67
N HIS A 388 -11.22 1.26 -20.58
CA HIS A 388 -12.63 1.23 -20.99
C HIS A 388 -12.98 2.27 -22.06
N THR A 389 -12.00 2.63 -22.90
CA THR A 389 -12.09 3.74 -23.87
C THR A 389 -13.34 3.63 -24.76
N ALA A 390 -13.60 2.43 -25.31
CA ALA A 390 -14.69 2.21 -26.25
C ALA A 390 -16.09 2.40 -25.64
N GLU A 391 -16.22 2.20 -24.33
CA GLU A 391 -17.48 2.40 -23.59
C GLU A 391 -17.65 3.88 -23.26
N VAL A 392 -16.64 4.48 -22.63
CA VAL A 392 -16.67 5.87 -22.14
C VAL A 392 -16.88 6.87 -23.28
N LEU A 393 -16.19 6.70 -24.42
CA LEU A 393 -16.30 7.63 -25.55
C LEU A 393 -17.69 7.68 -26.20
N LYS A 394 -18.52 6.66 -25.98
CA LYS A 394 -19.91 6.62 -26.50
C LYS A 394 -20.89 7.36 -25.60
N LEU A 395 -20.50 7.68 -24.37
CA LEU A 395 -21.39 8.29 -23.39
C LEU A 395 -21.49 9.80 -23.60
N GLN A 396 -22.69 10.34 -23.38
CA GLN A 396 -22.94 11.78 -23.43
C GLN A 396 -22.06 12.53 -22.40
N ALA A 397 -21.78 11.91 -21.26
CA ALA A 397 -20.89 12.46 -20.24
C ALA A 397 -19.49 12.81 -20.77
N TYR A 398 -18.94 12.01 -21.69
CA TYR A 398 -17.66 12.31 -22.32
C TYR A 398 -17.75 13.49 -23.30
N ALA A 399 -18.85 13.56 -24.08
CA ALA A 399 -19.09 14.68 -24.99
C ALA A 399 -19.22 16.01 -24.21
N ASP A 400 -19.93 15.99 -23.09
CA ASP A 400 -20.10 17.15 -22.21
C ASP A 400 -18.79 17.55 -21.54
N LEU A 401 -18.01 16.57 -21.06
CA LEU A 401 -16.65 16.79 -20.54
C LEU A 401 -15.77 17.45 -21.59
N SER A 402 -15.74 16.92 -22.82
CA SER A 402 -14.89 17.43 -23.90
C SER A 402 -15.24 18.86 -24.28
N LYS A 403 -16.52 19.22 -24.22
CA LYS A 403 -17.00 20.58 -24.49
C LYS A 403 -16.67 21.55 -23.36
N LYS A 404 -16.91 21.14 -22.11
CA LYS A 404 -16.75 21.99 -20.92
C LYS A 404 -15.28 22.14 -20.52
N TRP A 405 -14.51 21.06 -20.62
CA TRP A 405 -13.12 20.92 -20.15
C TRP A 405 -12.23 20.25 -21.22
N PRO A 406 -11.98 20.91 -22.37
CA PRO A 406 -11.15 20.34 -23.43
C PRO A 406 -9.70 20.05 -22.98
N GLU A 407 -9.20 20.75 -21.96
CA GLU A 407 -7.92 20.44 -21.31
C GLU A 407 -7.93 19.05 -20.65
N VAL A 408 -9.05 18.62 -20.07
CA VAL A 408 -9.21 17.29 -19.48
C VAL A 408 -9.32 16.25 -20.59
N ALA A 409 -10.05 16.54 -21.68
CA ALA A 409 -10.08 15.65 -22.85
C ALA A 409 -8.69 15.48 -23.46
N MET A 410 -7.91 16.56 -23.58
CA MET A 410 -6.51 16.50 -24.03
C MET A 410 -5.67 15.61 -23.12
N LYS A 411 -5.80 15.75 -21.79
CA LYS A 411 -5.11 14.86 -20.82
C LYS A 411 -5.46 13.40 -21.04
N ILE A 412 -6.73 13.06 -21.27
CA ILE A 412 -7.17 11.68 -21.55
C ILE A 412 -6.42 11.13 -22.77
N HIS A 413 -6.35 11.90 -23.86
CA HIS A 413 -5.65 11.47 -25.08
C HIS A 413 -4.15 11.30 -24.88
N LEU A 414 -3.50 12.27 -24.22
CA LEU A 414 -2.06 12.23 -23.93
C LEU A 414 -1.69 11.05 -23.03
N PHE A 415 -2.49 10.81 -21.98
CA PHE A 415 -2.31 9.67 -21.08
C PHE A 415 -2.50 8.34 -21.81
N SER A 416 -3.54 8.22 -22.64
CA SER A 416 -3.82 7.01 -23.42
C SER A 416 -2.71 6.72 -24.45
N ALA A 417 -2.09 7.76 -25.00
CA ALA A 417 -0.96 7.65 -25.91
C ALA A 417 0.38 7.36 -25.20
N GLY A 418 0.42 7.30 -23.86
CA GLY A 418 1.62 7.04 -23.08
C GLY A 418 2.60 8.21 -23.04
N VAL A 419 2.13 9.45 -23.27
CA VAL A 419 2.95 10.65 -23.16
C VAL A 419 3.36 10.85 -21.69
N PRO A 420 4.64 11.08 -21.38
CA PRO A 420 5.08 11.33 -20.00
C PRO A 420 4.33 12.51 -19.36
N GLU A 421 4.03 12.41 -18.06
CA GLU A 421 3.20 13.41 -17.34
C GLU A 421 3.77 14.83 -17.43
N THR A 422 5.10 14.97 -17.38
CA THR A 422 5.79 16.27 -17.48
C THR A 422 5.57 16.94 -18.83
N GLU A 423 5.63 16.17 -19.92
CA GLU A 423 5.39 16.65 -21.27
C GLU A 423 3.90 16.92 -21.50
N ALA A 424 3.03 16.02 -21.02
CA ALA A 424 1.58 16.20 -21.10
C ALA A 424 1.12 17.46 -20.38
N ALA A 425 1.67 17.75 -19.19
CA ALA A 425 1.37 18.96 -18.44
C ALA A 425 1.77 20.24 -19.20
N ALA A 426 2.94 20.24 -19.85
CA ALA A 426 3.39 21.36 -20.66
C ALA A 426 2.48 21.61 -21.88
N ILE A 427 2.08 20.55 -22.58
CA ILE A 427 1.16 20.63 -23.74
C ILE A 427 -0.21 21.19 -23.31
N VAL A 428 -0.78 20.66 -22.23
CA VAL A 428 -2.07 21.10 -21.71
C VAL A 428 -2.02 22.57 -21.27
N GLN A 429 -0.95 22.97 -20.61
CA GLN A 429 -0.77 24.37 -20.17
C GLN A 429 -0.65 25.32 -21.37
N ALA A 430 0.13 24.95 -22.39
CA ALA A 430 0.26 25.75 -23.61
C ALA A 430 -1.08 25.90 -24.36
N SER A 431 -1.87 24.83 -24.41
CA SER A 431 -3.22 24.85 -25.00
C SER A 431 -4.17 25.77 -24.23
N LYS A 432 -4.14 25.71 -22.89
CA LYS A 432 -4.95 26.56 -22.00
C LYS A 432 -4.62 28.05 -22.20
N VAL A 433 -3.33 28.40 -22.28
CA VAL A 433 -2.88 29.78 -22.51
C VAL A 433 -3.39 30.31 -23.86
N ARG A 434 -3.17 29.58 -24.96
CA ARG A 434 -3.65 30.00 -26.30
C ARG A 434 -5.17 30.20 -26.35
N ARG A 435 -5.93 29.36 -25.64
CA ARG A 435 -7.39 29.48 -25.59
C ARG A 435 -7.85 30.74 -24.87
N LEU A 436 -7.17 31.12 -23.78
CA LEU A 436 -7.45 32.35 -23.04
C LEU A 436 -7.09 33.61 -23.85
N GLU A 437 -6.00 33.56 -24.63
CA GLU A 437 -5.59 34.64 -25.53
C GLU A 437 -6.61 34.86 -26.65
N ASN A 438 -7.01 33.80 -27.35
CA ASN A 438 -8.02 33.84 -28.41
C ASN A 438 -9.42 34.25 -27.91
N GLY A 439 -9.73 33.97 -26.63
CA GLY A 439 -10.98 34.40 -26.00
C GLY A 439 -11.01 35.91 -25.73
N LYS A 440 -9.88 36.49 -25.34
CA LYS A 440 -9.75 37.94 -25.11
C LYS A 440 -9.85 38.74 -26.42
N GLU A 441 -9.28 38.24 -27.51
CA GLU A 441 -9.37 38.87 -28.84
C GLU A 441 -10.78 38.90 -29.43
N ARG A 442 -11.68 38.00 -28.99
CA ARG A 442 -13.08 37.95 -29.46
C ARG A 442 -14.04 38.83 -28.66
N THR A 443 -13.56 39.47 -27.61
CA THR A 443 -14.38 40.32 -26.71
C THR A 443 -14.02 41.81 -26.78
N LEU A 444 -13.09 42.15 -27.68
CA LEU A 444 -12.77 43.50 -28.15
C LEU A 444 -13.38 43.69 -29.55
#